data_AF-A0A5M6D9Z5-F1
#
_entry.id   AF-A0A5M6D9Z5-F1
#
_cell.length_a   1.000
_cell.length_b   1.000
_cell.length_c   1.000
_cell.angle_alpha   90.00
_cell.angle_beta   90.00
_cell.angle_gamma   90.00
#
_symmetry.space_group_name_H-M   'P 1'
#
loop_
_entity.id
_entity.type
_entity.pdbx_description
1 polymer ?
#
loop_
_entity_poly.entity_id
_entity_poly.type
_entity_poly.pdbx_seq_one_letter_code
_entity_poly.pdbx_strand_id
1 'polypeptide(L)'
;MKDKNNLNLITTECGKQYVIDYLDQVALGIINTEEHTRNALFIPPTYSLYKTVSEEYLLEITRFNTRTHLLNTTYRLITPAEAVPFLENGNINVLLH
;
A
#
# COMPACT_ATOMS: atom_id res chain seq x y z
N MET A 1 -16.70 23.65 -14.90
CA MET A 1 -15.77 22.60 -15.37
C MET A 1 -14.70 22.46 -14.30
N LYS A 2 -14.69 21.37 -13.52
CA LYS A 2 -13.63 21.13 -12.53
C LYS A 2 -12.35 20.71 -13.26
N ASP A 3 -11.25 21.39 -12.98
CA ASP A 3 -9.92 21.14 -13.51
C ASP A 3 -9.54 19.66 -13.41
N LYS A 4 -9.34 19.02 -14.56
CA LYS A 4 -8.88 17.63 -14.68
C LYS A 4 -7.35 17.48 -14.51
N ASN A 5 -6.65 18.56 -14.20
CA ASN A 5 -5.18 18.61 -14.23
C ASN A 5 -4.48 18.23 -12.91
N ASN A 6 -5.21 17.93 -11.84
CA ASN A 6 -4.64 17.60 -10.51
C ASN A 6 -5.04 16.21 -10.00
N LEU A 7 -5.22 15.24 -10.91
CA LEU A 7 -5.52 13.87 -10.52
C LEU A 7 -4.21 13.10 -10.40
N ASN A 8 -3.88 12.60 -9.20
CA ASN A 8 -2.68 11.79 -8.95
C ASN A 8 -2.80 10.48 -9.73
N LEU A 9 -2.24 10.49 -10.93
CA LEU A 9 -2.33 9.40 -11.89
C LEU A 9 -1.19 8.42 -11.65
N ILE A 10 -1.53 7.16 -11.43
CA ILE A 10 -0.58 6.06 -11.28
C ILE A 10 -0.80 5.03 -12.38
N THR A 11 0.29 4.43 -12.83
CA THR A 11 0.30 3.39 -13.85
C THR A 11 0.75 2.08 -13.20
N THR A 12 -0.08 1.04 -13.32
CA THR A 12 0.25 -0.30 -12.81
C THR A 12 1.31 -0.99 -13.66
N GLU A 13 1.90 -2.08 -13.17
CA GLU A 13 2.86 -2.90 -13.93
C GLU A 13 2.28 -3.48 -15.23
N CYS A 14 0.96 -3.64 -15.31
CA CYS A 14 0.25 -4.06 -16.52
C CYS A 14 -0.17 -2.89 -17.44
N GLY A 15 0.22 -1.66 -17.12
CA GLY A 15 -0.04 -0.45 -17.93
C GLY A 15 -1.41 0.21 -17.71
N LYS A 16 -2.21 -0.26 -16.74
CA LYS A 16 -3.53 0.31 -16.44
C LYS A 16 -3.36 1.58 -15.61
N GLN A 17 -4.10 2.62 -15.96
CA GLN A 17 -4.03 3.93 -15.30
C GLN A 17 -5.16 4.13 -14.31
N TYR A 18 -4.83 4.67 -13.15
CA TYR A 18 -5.76 4.97 -12.08
C TYR A 18 -5.60 6.40 -11.59
N VAL A 19 -6.75 7.00 -11.30
CA VAL A 19 -6.82 8.25 -10.56
C VAL A 19 -6.98 7.89 -9.09
N ILE A 20 -5.99 8.19 -8.26
CA ILE A 20 -6.13 8.13 -6.81
C ILE A 20 -6.47 9.55 -6.34
N ASP A 21 -7.61 9.72 -5.68
CA ASP A 21 -7.80 10.89 -4.83
C ASP A 21 -7.07 10.65 -3.51
N TYR A 22 -6.35 11.64 -2.99
CA TYR A 22 -5.49 11.45 -1.81
C TYR A 22 -6.29 11.04 -0.56
N LEU A 23 -7.61 11.21 -0.59
CA LEU A 23 -8.57 10.91 0.47
C LEU A 23 -8.99 9.43 0.55
N ASP A 24 -8.56 8.59 -0.40
CA ASP A 24 -9.05 7.21 -0.52
C ASP A 24 -8.09 6.14 0.06
N GLN A 25 -7.08 6.55 0.83
CA GLN A 25 -6.26 5.60 1.59
C GLN A 25 -7.09 5.01 2.73
N VAL A 26 -7.38 3.72 2.64
CA VAL A 26 -8.24 2.99 3.58
C VAL A 26 -7.45 2.18 4.61
N ALA A 27 -6.17 1.88 4.35
CA ALA A 27 -5.30 1.27 5.34
C ALA A 27 -3.82 1.62 5.09
N LEU A 28 -3.03 1.58 6.17
CA LEU A 28 -1.58 1.72 6.18
C LEU A 28 -1.03 0.80 7.28
N GLY A 29 0.09 0.13 7.02
CA GLY A 29 0.74 -0.63 8.06
C GLY A 29 2.06 -1.25 7.65
N ILE A 30 2.57 -2.10 8.54
CA ILE A 30 3.78 -2.87 8.35
C ILE A 30 3.37 -4.31 8.01
N ILE A 31 4.04 -4.90 7.03
CA ILE A 31 3.89 -6.33 6.74
C ILE A 31 4.75 -7.07 7.76
N ASN A 32 4.08 -7.80 8.66
CA ASN A 32 4.78 -8.53 9.70
C ASN A 32 5.56 -9.70 9.07
N THR A 33 6.88 -9.61 9.10
CA THR A 33 7.79 -10.66 8.63
C THR A 33 8.59 -11.17 9.81
N GLU A 34 8.73 -12.49 9.96
CA GLU A 34 9.49 -13.12 11.05
C GLU A 34 10.95 -12.64 11.17
N GLU A 35 11.49 -11.99 10.13
CA GLU A 35 12.82 -11.39 10.14
C GLU A 35 12.93 -10.13 11.02
N HIS A 36 11.85 -9.37 11.20
CA HIS A 36 11.86 -8.15 12.03
C HIS A 36 12.23 -8.49 13.49
N THR A 37 11.75 -9.61 14.03
CA THR A 37 12.05 -10.01 15.41
C THR A 37 13.48 -10.50 15.61
N ARG A 38 14.22 -10.80 14.53
CA ARG A 38 15.57 -11.39 14.60
C ARG A 38 16.69 -10.41 14.23
N ASN A 39 16.38 -9.27 13.62
CA ASN A 39 17.38 -8.31 13.18
C ASN A 39 16.91 -6.86 13.44
N ALA A 40 17.57 -6.17 14.38
CA ALA A 40 17.25 -4.79 14.74
C ALA A 40 17.54 -3.76 13.63
N LEU A 41 18.34 -4.11 12.62
CA LEU A 41 18.64 -3.27 11.46
C LEU A 41 17.73 -3.56 10.26
N PHE A 42 16.82 -4.53 10.39
CA PHE A 42 15.87 -4.86 9.34
C PHE A 42 14.78 -3.79 9.27
N ILE A 43 14.62 -3.18 8.11
CA ILE A 43 13.53 -2.24 7.83
C ILE A 43 12.38 -3.05 7.22
N PRO A 44 11.26 -3.24 7.95
CA PRO A 44 10.19 -4.09 7.47
C PRO A 44 9.45 -3.44 6.30
N PRO A 45 8.90 -4.25 5.36
CA PRO A 45 8.06 -3.74 4.31
C PRO A 45 6.83 -3.03 4.87
N THR A 46 6.44 -1.93 4.24
CA THR A 46 5.20 -1.21 4.54
C THR A 46 4.20 -1.41 3.43
N TYR A 47 2.92 -1.27 3.74
CA TYR A 47 1.86 -1.28 2.75
C TYR A 47 0.92 -0.10 2.94
N SER A 48 0.41 0.42 1.82
CA SER A 48 -0.73 1.34 1.77
C SER A 48 -1.82 0.70 0.93
N LEU A 49 -3.05 0.74 1.40
CA LEU A 49 -4.20 0.26 0.66
C LEU A 49 -5.10 1.44 0.31
N TYR A 50 -5.45 1.56 -0.96
CA TYR A 50 -6.33 2.59 -1.47
C TYR A 50 -7.61 1.96 -2.03
N LYS A 51 -8.73 2.65 -1.90
CA LYS A 51 -9.99 2.25 -2.53
C LYS A 51 -10.30 3.22 -3.67
N THR A 52 -10.19 2.77 -4.90
CA THR A 52 -10.42 3.63 -6.07
C THR A 52 -11.89 4.05 -6.17
N VAL A 53 -12.15 5.15 -6.89
CA VAL A 53 -13.50 5.62 -7.24
C VAL A 53 -14.35 4.58 -7.98
N SER A 54 -13.70 3.59 -8.60
CA SER A 54 -14.31 2.44 -9.28
C SER A 54 -14.55 1.25 -8.34
N GLU A 55 -14.43 1.44 -7.02
CA GLU A 55 -14.60 0.42 -5.98
C GLU A 55 -13.57 -0.73 -6.04
N GLU A 56 -12.50 -0.59 -6.84
CA GLU A 56 -11.36 -1.51 -6.86
C GLU A 56 -10.35 -1.17 -5.75
N TYR A 57 -9.67 -2.17 -5.20
CA TYR A 57 -8.60 -1.96 -4.22
C TYR A 57 -7.23 -1.95 -4.89
N LEU A 58 -6.41 -0.97 -4.52
CA LEU A 58 -5.03 -0.87 -4.94
C LEU A 58 -4.11 -0.99 -3.73
N LEU A 59 -3.25 -2.00 -3.79
CA LEU A 59 -2.23 -2.24 -2.78
C LEU A 59 -0.88 -1.70 -3.26
N GLU A 60 -0.33 -0.77 -2.50
CA GLU A 60 1.04 -0.32 -2.58
C GLU A 60 1.86 -1.06 -1.52
N ILE A 61 3.02 -1.60 -1.91
CA ILE A 61 3.99 -2.14 -0.95
C ILE A 61 5.34 -1.48 -1.20
N THR A 62 5.93 -0.95 -0.14
CA THR A 62 7.26 -0.34 -0.16
C THR A 62 8.24 -1.20 0.62
N ARG A 63 9.34 -1.59 -0.04
CA ARG A 63 10.40 -2.43 0.52
C ARG A 63 11.73 -1.71 0.45
N PHE A 64 12.49 -1.72 1.54
CA PHE A 64 13.87 -1.24 1.53
C PHE A 64 14.80 -2.36 1.06
N ASN A 65 15.56 -2.10 -0.01
CA ASN A 65 16.59 -3.02 -0.49
C ASN A 65 17.92 -2.71 0.19
N THR A 66 18.36 -3.61 1.07
CA THR A 66 19.60 -3.45 1.84
C THR A 66 20.88 -3.53 1.00
N ARG A 67 20.84 -4.16 -0.19
CA ARG A 67 22.01 -4.27 -1.07
C ARG A 67 22.24 -3.00 -1.88
N THR A 68 21.16 -2.36 -2.32
CA THR A 68 21.24 -1.15 -3.16
C THR A 68 20.98 0.13 -2.37
N HIS A 69 20.52 0.03 -1.12
CA HIS A 69 20.08 1.15 -0.27
C HIS A 69 18.95 1.97 -0.91
N LEU A 70 18.09 1.35 -1.70
CA LEU A 70 16.97 2.00 -2.39
C LEU A 70 15.61 1.49 -1.88
N LEU A 71 14.61 2.36 -1.96
CA LEU A 71 13.21 1.99 -1.74
C LEU A 71 12.60 1.51 -3.05
N ASN A 72 12.01 0.32 -3.01
CA ASN A 72 11.27 -0.27 -4.12
C ASN A 72 9.79 -0.29 -3.76
N THR A 73 9.00 0.45 -4.53
CA THR A 73 7.55 0.52 -4.36
C THR A 73 6.86 -0.19 -5.51
N THR A 74 5.94 -1.09 -5.20
CA THR A 74 5.15 -1.85 -6.17
C THR A 74 3.66 -1.59 -5.96
N TYR A 75 2.90 -1.50 -7.05
CA TYR A 75 1.45 -1.27 -7.02
C TYR A 75 0.71 -2.43 -7.69
N ARG A 76 -0.29 -2.98 -7.00
CA ARG A 76 -1.08 -4.11 -7.51
C ARG A 76 -2.57 -3.91 -7.21
N LEU A 77 -3.40 -4.13 -8.22
CA LEU A 77 -4.85 -4.25 -8.01
C LEU A 77 -5.16 -5.57 -7.34
N ILE A 78 -5.98 -5.54 -6.31
CA ILE A 78 -6.38 -6.72 -5.58
C ILE A 78 -7.90 -6.78 -5.46
N THR A 79 -8.42 -7.99 -5.30
CA THR A 79 -9.84 -8.21 -5.06
C THR A 79 -10.23 -7.78 -3.64
N PRO A 80 -11.53 -7.52 -3.37
CA PRO A 80 -11.99 -7.23 -2.01
C PRO A 80 -11.60 -8.30 -0.99
N ALA A 81 -11.62 -9.59 -1.37
CA ALA A 81 -11.23 -10.70 -0.49
C ALA A 81 -9.74 -10.64 -0.11
N GLU A 82 -8.86 -10.28 -1.06
CA GLU A 82 -7.43 -10.09 -0.82
C GLU A 82 -7.12 -8.82 -0.01
N ALA A 83 -8.02 -7.84 -0.01
CA ALA A 83 -7.88 -6.60 0.75
C ALA A 83 -8.18 -6.78 2.24
N VAL A 84 -9.00 -7.76 2.61
CA VAL A 84 -9.44 -8.00 4.00
C VAL A 84 -8.28 -8.02 5.00
N PRO A 85 -7.19 -8.80 4.80
CA PRO A 85 -6.11 -8.86 5.79
C PRO A 85 -5.43 -7.50 6.00
N PHE A 86 -5.36 -6.65 4.98
CA PHE A 86 -4.76 -5.32 5.07
C PHE A 86 -5.68 -4.32 5.75
N LEU A 87 -6.98 -4.40 5.49
CA LEU A 87 -7.99 -3.61 6.20
C LEU A 87 -8.04 -3.98 7.69
N GLU A 88 -7.93 -5.26 8.02
CA GLU A 88 -7.97 -5.76 9.39
C GLU A 88 -6.64 -5.56 10.14
N ASN A 89 -5.50 -5.57 9.45
CA ASN A 89 -4.20 -5.30 10.07
C ASN A 89 -4.09 -3.84 10.55
N GLY A 90 -4.84 -2.91 9.96
CA GLY A 90 -5.06 -1.57 10.53
C GLY A 90 -5.70 -1.59 11.92
N ASN A 91 -6.59 -2.56 12.21
CA ASN A 91 -7.24 -2.72 13.52
C ASN A 91 -6.35 -3.40 14.57
N ILE A 92 -5.42 -4.28 14.19
CA ILE A 92 -4.53 -4.96 15.14
C ILE A 92 -3.60 -3.97 15.86
N ASN A 93 -3.14 -2.92 15.17
CA ASN A 93 -2.30 -1.88 15.78
C ASN A 93 -3.07 -0.91 16.70
N VAL A 94 -4.40 -0.85 16.61
CA VAL A 94 -5.24 -0.01 17.49
C VAL A 94 -5.65 -0.77 18.77
N LEU A 95 -5.71 -2.11 18.71
CA LEU A 95 -6.13 -2.96 19.82
C LEU A 95 -5.00 -3.38 20.78
N LEU A 96 -3.76 -2.97 20.52
CA LEU A 96 -2.59 -3.26 21.36
C LEU A 96 -2.15 -2.07 22.24
N HIS A 97 -3.03 -1.08 22.44
CA HIS A 97 -2.84 -0.01 23.44
C HIS A 97 -3.68 -0.24 24.69
#